data_AF-A0A9E6PI49-F1
#
_entry.id   AF-A0A9E6PI49-F1
#
_cell.length_a   1.000
_cell.length_b   1.000
_cell.length_c   1.000
_cell.angle_alpha   90.00
_cell.angle_beta   90.00
_cell.angle_gamma   90.00
#
_symmetry.space_group_name_H-M   'P 1'
#
loop_
_entity.id
_entity.type
_entity.pdbx_description
1 polymer ?
#
loop_
_entity_poly.entity_id
_entity_poly.type
_entity_poly.pdbx_seq_one_letter_code
_entity_poly.pdbx_strand_id
1 'polypeptide(L)'
;MRLSRTPWLFAVPLLGGCQFLPHHEFFKAPENEPNPAWVRIVNYTQHSELFQFENGVRTGGLIRRNEFVLVHTQDKGMPKAGQDLTFNYYETQVRPDLETHVDMSYIGDRTDSCTVSARFTPKAGRYYQFLMESGYGVGKCTLYPTLIERDENGPGWHLSPNPDVTYGKGSNESQTSYFMELYRDPNYQGFNPGR
;
A
#
# COMPACT_ATOMS: atom_id res chain seq x y z
N MET A 1 -11.91 -67.31 -24.31
CA MET A 1 -12.30 -66.42 -23.19
C MET A 1 -11.04 -65.95 -22.47
N ARG A 2 -10.66 -64.68 -22.63
CA ARG A 2 -9.87 -63.86 -21.70
C ARG A 2 -9.88 -62.44 -22.26
N LEU A 3 -10.79 -61.62 -21.73
CA LEU A 3 -10.92 -60.21 -22.05
C LEU A 3 -9.64 -59.49 -21.63
N SER A 4 -8.93 -58.90 -22.60
CA SER A 4 -7.97 -57.83 -22.33
C SER A 4 -8.75 -56.64 -21.79
N ARG A 5 -8.60 -56.35 -20.49
CA ARG A 5 -9.19 -55.19 -19.83
C ARG A 5 -8.27 -54.00 -20.05
N THR A 6 -8.69 -53.08 -20.91
CA THR A 6 -8.14 -51.73 -21.06
C THR A 6 -8.31 -50.98 -19.72
N PRO A 7 -7.25 -50.49 -19.05
CA PRO A 7 -7.41 -49.59 -17.93
C PRO A 7 -7.52 -48.17 -18.49
N TRP A 8 -8.74 -47.76 -18.81
CA TRP A 8 -9.09 -46.40 -19.24
C TRP A 8 -9.50 -45.58 -18.01
N LEU A 9 -8.59 -45.40 -17.04
CA LEU A 9 -8.95 -44.79 -15.76
C LEU A 9 -7.74 -44.18 -15.02
N PHE A 10 -6.97 -43.30 -15.65
CA PHE A 10 -6.03 -42.42 -14.93
C PHE A 10 -5.70 -41.14 -15.72
N ALA A 11 -6.72 -40.38 -16.12
CA ALA A 11 -6.52 -39.01 -16.55
C ALA A 11 -7.57 -38.12 -15.87
N VAL A 12 -7.06 -37.12 -15.16
CA VAL A 12 -7.76 -36.00 -14.48
C VAL A 12 -7.87 -36.20 -12.96
N PRO A 13 -6.89 -35.65 -12.22
CA PRO A 13 -7.15 -34.37 -11.58
C PRO A 13 -6.02 -33.38 -11.89
N LEU A 14 -5.96 -32.86 -13.12
CA LEU A 14 -5.05 -31.75 -13.47
C LEU A 14 -5.81 -30.43 -13.70
N LEU A 15 -7.12 -30.38 -13.45
CA LEU A 15 -7.96 -29.19 -13.68
C LEU A 15 -8.31 -28.41 -12.40
N GLY A 16 -7.73 -28.74 -11.25
CA GLY A 16 -7.95 -27.99 -9.99
C GLY A 16 -6.92 -26.89 -9.70
N GLY A 17 -5.92 -26.70 -10.57
CA GLY A 17 -4.74 -25.89 -10.27
C GLY A 17 -4.79 -24.47 -10.84
N CYS A 18 -5.72 -23.62 -10.40
CA CYS A 18 -5.65 -22.15 -10.62
C CYS A 18 -6.48 -21.30 -9.63
N GLN A 19 -7.03 -21.87 -8.55
CA GLN A 19 -7.92 -21.12 -7.63
C GLN A 19 -7.27 -20.58 -6.35
N PHE A 20 -5.95 -20.71 -6.18
CA PHE A 20 -5.28 -20.32 -4.93
C PHE A 20 -4.34 -19.12 -5.06
N LEU A 21 -4.28 -18.45 -6.21
CA LEU A 21 -3.65 -17.14 -6.26
C LEU A 21 -4.68 -16.12 -5.77
N PRO A 22 -4.38 -15.38 -4.69
CA PRO A 22 -5.28 -14.35 -4.21
C PRO A 22 -5.57 -13.36 -5.33
N HIS A 23 -6.85 -13.14 -5.63
CA HIS A 23 -7.30 -12.12 -6.56
C HIS A 23 -6.99 -10.74 -5.96
N HIS A 24 -5.76 -10.27 -6.14
CA HIS A 24 -5.40 -8.91 -5.81
C HIS A 24 -5.76 -8.03 -7.00
N GLU A 25 -6.71 -7.11 -6.81
CA GLU A 25 -6.87 -5.99 -7.72
C GLU A 25 -5.72 -5.03 -7.46
N PHE A 26 -4.89 -4.80 -8.47
CA PHE A 26 -3.79 -3.82 -8.40
C PHE A 26 -4.30 -2.43 -8.73
N PHE A 27 -3.66 -1.41 -8.17
CA PHE A 27 -3.97 -0.04 -8.57
C PHE A 27 -3.72 0.17 -10.07
N LYS A 28 -4.71 0.74 -10.75
CA LYS A 28 -4.62 1.19 -12.14
C LYS A 28 -4.83 2.70 -12.18
N ALA A 29 -3.86 3.40 -12.73
CA ALA A 29 -3.98 4.83 -12.99
C ALA A 29 -5.14 5.09 -13.97
N PRO A 30 -5.82 6.25 -13.86
CA PRO A 30 -6.89 6.60 -14.78
C PRO A 30 -6.34 6.76 -16.20
N GLU A 31 -7.04 6.19 -17.18
CA GLU A 31 -6.72 6.37 -18.59
C GLU A 31 -7.29 7.70 -19.10
N ASN A 32 -6.49 8.46 -19.85
CA ASN A 32 -6.90 9.68 -20.57
C ASN A 32 -7.54 10.78 -19.70
N GLU A 33 -7.24 10.84 -18.40
CA GLU A 33 -7.67 11.95 -17.53
C GLU A 33 -6.96 13.25 -17.97
N PRO A 34 -7.68 14.29 -18.45
CA PRO A 34 -7.07 15.49 -19.02
C PRO A 34 -6.28 16.32 -17.99
N ASN A 35 -6.64 16.28 -16.71
CA ASN A 35 -5.91 17.00 -15.66
C ASN A 35 -5.87 16.18 -14.35
N PRO A 36 -5.10 15.09 -14.31
CA PRO A 36 -5.09 14.19 -13.16
C PRO A 36 -4.46 14.88 -11.97
N ALA A 37 -4.86 14.45 -10.78
CA ALA A 37 -4.07 14.68 -9.58
C ALA A 37 -2.99 13.60 -9.47
N TRP A 38 -1.94 13.91 -8.73
CA TRP A 38 -0.80 13.02 -8.56
C TRP A 38 -0.61 12.65 -7.10
N VAL A 39 -0.32 11.37 -6.84
CA VAL A 39 -0.09 10.84 -5.51
C VAL A 39 1.25 10.14 -5.46
N ARG A 40 2.07 10.49 -4.46
CA ARG A 40 3.26 9.75 -4.06
C ARG A 40 3.02 9.06 -2.73
N ILE A 41 3.29 7.77 -2.65
CA ILE A 41 3.34 7.02 -1.40
C ILE A 41 4.81 6.72 -1.11
N VAL A 42 5.30 7.11 0.08
CA VAL A 42 6.71 6.97 0.48
C VAL A 42 6.82 6.05 1.69
N ASN A 43 7.86 5.22 1.71
CA ASN A 43 8.17 4.33 2.83
C ASN A 43 7.05 3.32 3.15
N TYR A 44 6.52 2.66 2.10
CA TYR A 44 5.42 1.70 2.15
C TYR A 44 5.89 0.25 2.31
N THR A 45 6.86 0.00 3.18
CA THR A 45 7.75 -1.18 3.17
C THR A 45 7.09 -2.57 3.07
N GLN A 46 5.90 -2.79 3.61
CA GLN A 46 5.24 -4.11 3.57
C GLN A 46 3.87 -4.15 2.91
N HIS A 47 2.96 -3.20 3.19
CA HIS A 47 1.63 -3.18 2.56
C HIS A 47 1.18 -1.76 2.29
N SER A 48 0.70 -1.51 1.07
CA SER A 48 0.01 -0.27 0.75
C SER A 48 -1.04 -0.44 -0.32
N GLU A 49 -2.14 0.28 -0.17
CA GLU A 49 -3.25 0.33 -1.11
C GLU A 49 -3.64 1.77 -1.40
N LEU A 50 -4.11 1.99 -2.62
CA LEU A 50 -4.72 3.23 -3.05
C LEU A 50 -5.99 2.86 -3.80
N PHE A 51 -7.09 3.53 -3.52
CA PHE A 51 -8.34 3.31 -4.26
C PHE A 51 -9.21 4.55 -4.27
N GLN A 52 -10.06 4.64 -5.28
CA GLN A 52 -11.05 5.70 -5.46
C GLN A 52 -12.45 5.11 -5.54
N PHE A 53 -13.45 5.83 -5.05
CA PHE A 53 -14.84 5.44 -5.23
C PHE A 53 -15.48 6.28 -6.33
N GLU A 54 -15.92 5.62 -7.39
CA GLU A 54 -16.65 6.24 -8.50
C GLU A 54 -18.04 5.61 -8.55
N ASN A 55 -19.09 6.39 -8.31
CA ASN A 55 -20.48 5.91 -8.28
C ASN A 55 -20.70 4.69 -7.35
N GLY A 56 -19.99 4.67 -6.21
CA GLY A 56 -20.03 3.56 -5.25
C GLY A 56 -19.20 2.33 -5.65
N VAL A 57 -18.57 2.34 -6.83
CA VAL A 57 -17.64 1.28 -7.27
C VAL A 57 -16.23 1.64 -6.82
N ARG A 58 -15.60 0.73 -6.08
CA ARG A 58 -14.17 0.83 -5.73
C ARG A 58 -13.35 0.58 -6.98
N THR A 59 -12.49 1.52 -7.33
CA THR A 59 -11.53 1.44 -8.43
C THR A 59 -10.12 1.65 -7.88
N GLY A 60 -9.11 1.01 -8.46
CA GLY A 60 -7.76 0.99 -7.92
C GLY A 60 -7.44 -0.33 -7.23
N GLY A 61 -6.58 -0.30 -6.20
CA GLY A 61 -6.23 -1.50 -5.44
C GLY A 61 -4.83 -1.52 -4.85
N LEU A 62 -4.30 -2.73 -4.69
CA LEU A 62 -3.01 -3.02 -4.09
C LEU A 62 -1.87 -2.34 -4.84
N ILE A 63 -0.99 -1.66 -4.11
CA ILE A 63 0.29 -1.14 -4.62
C ILE A 63 1.42 -2.10 -4.25
N ARG A 64 1.39 -2.66 -3.04
CA ARG A 64 2.40 -3.63 -2.54
C ARG A 64 1.81 -4.53 -1.46
N ARG A 65 2.23 -5.80 -1.44
CA ARG A 65 1.99 -6.76 -0.34
C ARG A 65 3.27 -7.54 -0.04
N ASN A 66 3.58 -7.74 1.23
CA ASN A 66 4.80 -8.36 1.78
C ASN A 66 5.27 -9.63 1.03
N GLU A 67 4.35 -10.55 0.73
CA GLU A 67 4.64 -11.84 0.08
C GLU A 67 5.09 -11.74 -1.39
N PHE A 68 4.87 -10.59 -2.04
CA PHE A 68 5.25 -10.33 -3.44
C PHE A 68 5.77 -8.90 -3.60
N VAL A 69 7.09 -8.74 -3.55
CA VAL A 69 7.77 -7.46 -3.85
C VAL A 69 7.62 -7.15 -5.35
N LEU A 70 6.50 -6.52 -5.74
CA LEU A 70 6.19 -6.25 -7.15
C LEU A 70 6.71 -4.88 -7.63
N VAL A 71 6.95 -3.92 -6.73
CA VAL A 71 7.43 -2.56 -7.07
C VAL A 71 8.38 -2.02 -5.99
N HIS A 72 9.63 -1.73 -6.37
CA HIS A 72 10.61 -1.04 -5.52
C HIS A 72 10.35 0.46 -5.50
N THR A 73 10.60 1.13 -6.61
CA THR A 73 10.29 2.55 -6.79
C THR A 73 9.58 2.73 -8.12
N GLN A 74 8.50 3.48 -8.12
CA GLN A 74 7.85 3.94 -9.34
C GLN A 74 7.96 5.46 -9.38
N ASP A 75 9.00 5.94 -10.05
CA ASP A 75 9.17 7.36 -10.33
C ASP A 75 8.44 7.72 -11.62
N LYS A 76 7.51 8.67 -11.53
CA LYS A 76 6.77 9.23 -12.66
C LYS A 76 7.07 10.73 -12.83
N GLY A 77 8.06 11.24 -12.12
CA GLY A 77 8.54 12.61 -12.25
C GLY A 77 7.75 13.63 -11.42
N MET A 78 7.05 13.21 -10.37
CA MET A 78 6.52 14.19 -9.42
C MET A 78 7.68 14.99 -8.78
N PRO A 79 7.51 16.29 -8.48
CA PRO A 79 8.55 17.09 -7.86
C PRO A 79 8.98 16.50 -6.50
N LYS A 80 10.29 16.51 -6.18
CA LYS A 80 10.81 15.93 -4.93
C LYS A 80 10.83 16.92 -3.76
N ALA A 81 10.54 18.20 -3.99
CA ALA A 81 10.49 19.24 -2.96
C ALA A 81 11.71 19.27 -2.01
N GLY A 82 12.91 19.14 -2.59
CA GLY A 82 14.17 19.14 -1.83
C GLY A 82 14.43 17.88 -0.99
N GLN A 83 13.55 16.88 -1.05
CA GLN A 83 13.75 15.61 -0.35
C GLN A 83 14.75 14.73 -1.09
N ASP A 84 15.63 14.08 -0.34
CA ASP A 84 16.40 12.92 -0.78
C ASP A 84 15.60 11.64 -0.48
N LEU A 85 14.84 11.14 -1.47
CA LEU A 85 14.01 9.95 -1.31
C LEU A 85 14.86 8.68 -1.43
N THR A 86 15.58 8.36 -0.37
CA THR A 86 16.42 7.15 -0.28
C THR A 86 15.60 5.86 -0.06
N PHE A 87 14.34 6.00 0.35
CA PHE A 87 13.40 4.91 0.52
C PHE A 87 12.57 4.68 -0.74
N ASN A 88 12.02 3.47 -0.86
CA ASN A 88 11.07 3.13 -1.91
C ASN A 88 9.85 4.07 -1.89
N TYR A 89 9.50 4.61 -3.06
CA TYR A 89 8.29 5.43 -3.25
C TYR A 89 7.54 5.04 -4.52
N TYR A 90 6.23 5.25 -4.52
CA TYR A 90 5.34 4.93 -5.62
C TYR A 90 4.58 6.18 -6.05
N GLU A 91 4.73 6.59 -7.31
CA GLU A 91 4.03 7.73 -7.88
C GLU A 91 2.99 7.28 -8.90
N THR A 92 1.79 7.82 -8.80
CA THR A 92 0.69 7.50 -9.70
C THR A 92 -0.28 8.66 -9.89
N GLN A 93 -1.05 8.59 -10.97
CA GLN A 93 -2.16 9.50 -11.22
C GLN A 93 -3.44 8.98 -10.57
N VAL A 94 -4.29 9.90 -10.13
CA VAL A 94 -5.64 9.63 -9.62
C VAL A 94 -6.62 10.61 -10.25
N ARG A 95 -7.89 10.20 -10.39
CA ARG A 95 -8.93 11.11 -10.89
C ARG A 95 -9.18 12.22 -9.87
N PRO A 96 -9.30 13.49 -10.30
CA PRO A 96 -9.72 14.55 -9.41
C PRO A 96 -11.16 14.37 -8.93
N ASP A 97 -11.50 15.01 -7.81
CA ASP A 97 -12.87 15.11 -7.26
C ASP A 97 -13.52 13.78 -6.82
N LEU A 98 -12.79 12.66 -6.87
CA LEU A 98 -13.21 11.37 -6.33
C LEU A 98 -12.57 11.09 -4.96
N GLU A 99 -13.38 10.69 -3.98
CA GLU A 99 -12.86 10.27 -2.67
C GLU A 99 -11.80 9.18 -2.87
N THR A 100 -10.61 9.44 -2.35
CA THR A 100 -9.42 8.63 -2.53
C THR A 100 -8.92 8.17 -1.16
N HIS A 101 -8.66 6.88 -1.03
CA HIS A 101 -8.23 6.23 0.21
C HIS A 101 -6.80 5.75 0.04
N VAL A 102 -5.97 6.05 1.04
CA VAL A 102 -4.58 5.59 1.14
C VAL A 102 -4.47 4.78 2.41
N ASP A 103 -4.14 3.51 2.27
CA ASP A 103 -3.88 2.60 3.39
C ASP A 103 -2.43 2.17 3.35
N MET A 104 -1.74 2.27 4.49
CA MET A 104 -0.35 1.87 4.63
C MET A 104 -0.20 1.04 5.90
N SER A 105 0.47 -0.11 5.79
CA SER A 105 0.75 -0.96 6.94
C SER A 105 2.21 -1.37 7.02
N TYR A 106 2.70 -1.37 8.25
CA TYR A 106 3.95 -2.02 8.63
C TYR A 106 3.64 -3.43 9.14
N ILE A 107 4.47 -4.39 8.76
CA ILE A 107 4.43 -5.78 9.24
C ILE A 107 5.86 -6.17 9.59
N GLY A 108 6.20 -6.14 10.88
CA GLY A 108 7.50 -6.50 11.39
C GLY A 108 7.69 -8.02 11.57
N ASP A 109 8.95 -8.40 11.80
CA ASP A 109 9.39 -9.79 11.81
C ASP A 109 8.84 -10.60 13.01
N ARG A 110 8.30 -9.92 14.03
CA ARG A 110 7.72 -10.54 15.24
C ARG A 110 6.21 -10.59 15.21
N THR A 111 5.60 -10.61 14.02
CA THR A 111 4.14 -10.53 13.80
C THR A 111 3.52 -9.24 14.35
N ASP A 112 4.35 -8.22 14.53
CA ASP A 112 3.95 -6.90 14.96
C ASP A 112 3.50 -6.09 13.75
N SER A 113 2.37 -5.41 13.87
CA SER A 113 1.82 -4.65 12.75
C SER A 113 1.09 -3.40 13.21
N CYS A 114 1.16 -2.38 12.37
CA CYS A 114 0.34 -1.19 12.51
C CYS A 114 -0.14 -0.76 11.12
N THR A 115 -1.34 -0.19 11.09
CA THR A 115 -1.99 0.30 9.87
C THR A 115 -2.47 1.71 10.10
N VAL A 116 -2.10 2.63 9.21
CA VAL A 116 -2.60 4.00 9.15
C VAL A 116 -3.33 4.21 7.83
N SER A 117 -4.39 4.99 7.89
CA SER A 117 -5.26 5.25 6.74
C SER A 117 -5.72 6.69 6.66
N ALA A 118 -5.77 7.19 5.44
CA ALA A 118 -6.21 8.54 5.12
C ALA A 118 -7.23 8.52 3.98
N ARG A 119 -8.22 9.40 4.08
CA ARG A 119 -9.19 9.72 3.04
C ARG A 119 -9.08 11.17 2.66
N PHE A 120 -9.11 11.47 1.38
CA PHE A 120 -9.07 12.84 0.88
C PHE A 120 -9.72 12.92 -0.50
N THR A 121 -10.05 14.13 -0.92
CA THR A 121 -10.54 14.40 -2.27
C THR A 121 -9.47 15.18 -3.04
N PRO A 122 -8.78 14.54 -4.01
CA PRO A 122 -7.74 15.18 -4.79
C PRO A 122 -8.32 16.26 -5.71
N LYS A 123 -7.62 17.39 -5.84
CA LYS A 123 -7.97 18.48 -6.75
C LYS A 123 -7.13 18.36 -8.02
N ALA A 124 -7.73 18.67 -9.17
CA ALA A 124 -7.07 18.56 -10.47
C ALA A 124 -5.72 19.31 -10.51
N GLY A 125 -4.70 18.68 -11.09
CA GLY A 125 -3.36 19.25 -11.24
C GLY A 125 -2.54 19.40 -9.94
N ARG A 126 -3.05 18.94 -8.79
CA ARG A 126 -2.30 18.95 -7.52
C ARG A 126 -1.46 17.70 -7.31
N TYR A 127 -0.39 17.86 -6.52
CA TYR A 127 0.51 16.80 -6.11
C TYR A 127 0.38 16.54 -4.60
N TYR A 128 0.17 15.28 -4.25
CA TYR A 128 -0.03 14.80 -2.90
C TYR A 128 1.04 13.79 -2.54
N GLN A 129 1.49 13.79 -1.30
CA GLN A 129 2.43 12.81 -0.77
C GLN A 129 1.93 12.25 0.56
N PHE A 130 2.07 10.94 0.72
CA PHE A 130 1.77 10.22 1.95
C PHE A 130 3.04 9.47 2.37
N LEU A 131 3.67 9.95 3.44
CA LEU A 131 4.80 9.28 4.07
C LEU A 131 4.31 8.55 5.32
N MET A 132 4.73 7.30 5.49
CA MET A 132 4.57 6.59 6.76
C MET A 132 5.93 6.49 7.45
N GLU A 133 5.98 6.86 8.72
CA GLU A 133 7.06 6.47 9.62
C GLU A 133 6.62 5.23 10.42
N SER A 134 7.43 4.18 10.37
CA SER A 134 7.21 2.92 11.06
C SER A 134 8.54 2.16 11.18
N GLY A 135 8.57 1.08 11.98
CA GLY A 135 9.75 0.24 12.11
C GLY A 135 9.82 -0.51 13.43
N TYR A 136 10.76 -1.45 13.50
CA TYR A 136 11.05 -2.19 14.72
C TYR A 136 11.45 -1.23 15.85
N GLY A 137 10.77 -1.31 16.99
CA GLY A 137 11.03 -0.47 18.16
C GLY A 137 10.37 0.92 18.15
N VAL A 138 9.72 1.34 17.06
CA VAL A 138 8.97 2.62 17.01
C VAL A 138 7.65 2.51 17.80
N GLY A 139 7.06 1.31 17.86
CA GLY A 139 5.84 1.01 18.63
C GLY A 139 4.55 1.59 18.04
N LYS A 140 4.64 2.36 16.96
CA LYS A 140 3.50 2.91 16.22
C LYS A 140 3.86 3.18 14.75
N CYS A 141 2.83 3.31 13.93
CA CYS A 141 2.89 3.90 12.59
C CYS A 141 2.37 5.34 12.67
N THR A 142 3.04 6.27 12.01
CA THR A 142 2.58 7.67 11.88
C THR A 142 2.50 8.05 10.41
N LEU A 143 1.35 8.58 9.97
CA LEU A 143 1.12 9.06 8.61
C LEU A 143 1.32 10.57 8.53
N TYR A 144 2.03 11.01 7.50
CA TYR A 144 2.25 12.41 7.17
C TYR A 144 1.73 12.71 5.76
N PRO A 145 0.46 13.16 5.66
CA PRO A 145 -0.09 13.68 4.42
C PRO A 145 0.43 15.09 4.14
N THR A 146 1.03 15.29 2.98
CA THR A 146 1.58 16.57 2.54
C THR A 146 1.15 16.90 1.12
N LEU A 147 1.03 18.18 0.81
CA LEU A 147 0.99 18.69 -0.56
C LEU A 147 2.42 18.93 -1.03
N ILE A 148 2.67 18.75 -2.33
CA ILE A 148 3.90 19.17 -3.00
C ILE A 148 3.56 20.42 -3.80
N GLU A 149 3.96 21.58 -3.28
CA GLU A 149 3.55 22.87 -3.81
C GLU A 149 4.74 23.62 -4.39
N ARG A 150 4.46 24.46 -5.39
CA ARG A 150 5.46 25.33 -5.99
C ARG A 150 5.71 26.50 -5.06
N ASP A 151 6.96 26.94 -4.94
CA ASP A 151 7.30 28.12 -4.17
C ASP A 151 6.66 29.38 -4.78
N GLU A 152 6.07 30.23 -3.95
CA GLU A 152 5.35 31.43 -4.40
C GLU A 152 6.23 32.37 -5.24
N ASN A 153 7.53 32.44 -4.91
CA ASN A 153 8.47 33.38 -5.50
C ASN A 153 9.61 32.71 -6.28
N GLY A 154 9.49 31.41 -6.61
CA GLY A 154 10.60 30.66 -7.19
C GLY A 154 10.20 29.48 -8.09
N PRO A 155 11.18 28.88 -8.78
CA PRO A 155 10.98 27.64 -9.53
C PRO A 155 11.00 26.38 -8.64
N GLY A 156 11.25 26.55 -7.34
CA GLY A 156 11.37 25.47 -6.38
C GLY A 156 10.02 24.87 -5.96
N TRP A 157 10.13 23.81 -5.17
CA TRP A 157 9.01 23.06 -4.63
C TRP A 157 9.25 22.81 -3.15
N HIS A 158 8.18 22.82 -2.36
CA HIS A 158 8.21 22.52 -0.93
C HIS A 158 7.07 21.56 -0.55
N LEU A 159 7.20 20.98 0.63
CA LEU A 159 6.12 20.24 1.27
C LEU A 159 5.35 21.15 2.21
N SER A 160 4.03 21.10 2.13
CA SER A 160 3.13 21.70 3.12
C SER A 160 2.21 20.62 3.69
N PRO A 161 1.74 20.73 4.95
CA PRO A 161 0.75 19.80 5.49
C PRO A 161 -0.52 19.80 4.63
N ASN A 162 -1.13 18.63 4.41
CA ASN A 162 -2.45 18.55 3.78
C ASN A 162 -3.54 18.54 4.86
N PRO A 163 -4.26 19.66 5.10
CA PRO A 163 -5.33 19.70 6.11
C PRO A 163 -6.61 19.00 5.64
N ASP A 164 -6.77 18.75 4.33
CA ASP A 164 -7.99 18.20 3.72
C ASP A 164 -7.99 16.66 3.79
N VAL A 165 -7.55 16.09 4.92
CA VAL A 165 -7.45 14.63 5.14
C VAL A 165 -8.25 14.20 6.35
N THR A 166 -9.02 13.13 6.17
CA THR A 166 -9.71 12.42 7.27
C THR A 166 -9.01 11.10 7.56
N TYR A 167 -8.71 10.85 8.83
CA TYR A 167 -8.03 9.61 9.25
C TYR A 167 -9.03 8.51 9.60
N GLY A 168 -8.78 7.27 9.15
CA GLY A 168 -9.75 6.18 9.32
C GLY A 168 -10.04 5.79 10.78
N LYS A 169 -9.08 5.99 11.69
CA LYS A 169 -9.25 5.81 13.15
C LYS A 169 -9.29 7.13 13.92
N GLY A 170 -9.54 8.25 13.24
CA GLY A 170 -9.54 9.60 13.83
C GLY A 170 -8.16 10.13 14.24
N SER A 171 -7.08 9.39 13.95
CA SER A 171 -5.70 9.79 14.24
C SER A 171 -4.78 9.44 13.07
N ASN A 172 -3.76 10.25 12.85
CA ASN A 172 -2.66 9.95 11.94
C ASN A 172 -1.70 8.88 12.51
N GLU A 173 -1.89 8.49 13.77
CA GLU A 173 -1.11 7.47 14.45
C GLU A 173 -1.90 6.18 14.67
N SER A 174 -1.19 5.05 14.64
CA SER A 174 -1.73 3.73 14.95
C SER A 174 -0.71 2.93 15.74
N GLN A 175 -1.09 2.50 16.95
CA GLN A 175 -0.21 1.72 17.82
C GLN A 175 0.05 0.34 17.21
N THR A 176 1.26 -0.16 17.39
CA THR A 176 1.63 -1.51 16.97
C THR A 176 0.87 -2.54 17.79
N SER A 177 0.22 -3.46 17.08
CA SER A 177 -0.44 -4.64 17.63
C SER A 177 0.39 -5.88 17.35
N TYR A 178 0.33 -6.85 18.25
CA TYR A 178 0.99 -8.15 18.07
C TYR A 178 -0.07 -9.22 17.90
N PHE A 179 0.14 -10.17 16.99
CA PHE A 179 -0.76 -11.31 16.84
C PHE A 179 -0.91 -12.10 18.15
N MET A 180 0.17 -12.19 18.94
CA MET A 180 0.14 -12.65 20.34
C MET A 180 0.97 -11.71 21.21
N GLU A 181 0.45 -11.34 22.39
CA GLU A 181 1.14 -10.44 23.33
C GLU A 181 2.52 -10.94 23.77
N LEU A 182 2.76 -12.26 23.77
CA LEU A 182 4.08 -12.82 24.08
C LEU A 182 5.18 -12.33 23.11
N TYR A 183 4.83 -12.02 21.86
CA TYR A 183 5.80 -11.49 20.89
C TYR A 183 6.24 -10.05 21.18
N ARG A 184 5.52 -9.33 22.05
CA ARG A 184 5.92 -8.01 22.55
C ARG A 184 7.21 -8.08 23.37
N ASP A 185 7.42 -9.17 24.11
CA ASP A 185 8.69 -9.40 24.80
C ASP A 185 9.78 -9.69 23.77
N PRO A 186 10.83 -8.85 23.65
CA PRO A 186 11.91 -9.10 22.70
C PRO A 186 12.66 -10.41 22.98
N ASN A 187 12.58 -10.94 24.20
CA ASN A 187 13.24 -12.18 24.61
C ASN A 187 12.42 -13.43 24.31
N TYR A 188 11.13 -13.30 23.96
CA TYR A 188 10.31 -14.45 23.63
C TYR A 188 10.81 -15.11 22.33
N GLN A 189 11.20 -16.39 22.41
CA GLN A 189 11.81 -17.13 21.29
C GLN A 189 10.79 -17.89 20.43
N GLY A 190 9.48 -17.73 20.69
CA GLY A 190 8.45 -18.53 20.01
C GLY A 190 8.51 -20.01 20.38
N PHE A 191 7.56 -20.79 19.87
CA PHE A 191 7.63 -22.25 19.97
C PHE A 191 8.68 -22.75 18.97
N ASN A 192 9.78 -23.31 19.48
CA ASN A 192 10.82 -23.92 18.67
C ASN A 192 10.74 -25.45 18.84
N PRO A 193 10.16 -26.19 17.88
CA PRO A 193 10.03 -27.65 17.99
C PRO A 193 11.38 -28.40 17.94
N GLY A 194 12.51 -27.69 17.79
CA GLY A 194 13.86 -28.23 17.75
C GLY A 194 14.77 -27.82 18.92
N ARG A 195 14.22 -27.28 20.01
CA ARG A 195 14.93 -27.09 21.30
C ARG A 195 14.13 -27.67 22.45
#